data_AF-A0A0F3RHZ2-F1
#
_entry.id   AF-A0A0F3RHZ2-F1
#
_cell.length_a   1.000
_cell.length_b   1.000
_cell.length_c   1.000
_cell.angle_alpha   90.00
_cell.angle_beta   90.00
_cell.angle_gamma   90.00
#
_symmetry.space_group_name_H-M   'P 1'
#
loop_
_entity.id
_entity.type
_entity.pdbx_description
1 polymer ?
#
loop_
_entity_poly.entity_id
_entity_poly.type
_entity_poly.pdbx_seq_one_letter_code
_entity_poly.pdbx_strand_id
1 'polypeptide(L)' 'MVGTKAYAELFRVVRNNYCQLILAGDEKQLASIERGGMFEMLSNNFGSHVLIDIRRQSENWSREAATSLLRVIF' A
#
# COMPACT_ATOMS: atom_id res chain seq x y z
N MET A 1 -6.37 6.52 -2.53
CA MET A 1 -4.90 6.42 -2.45
C MET A 1 -4.27 7.80 -2.29
N VAL A 2 -3.13 7.89 -1.60
CA VAL A 2 -2.36 9.13 -1.37
C VAL A 2 -1.80 9.66 -2.70
N GLY A 3 -1.99 10.95 -2.98
CA GLY A 3 -1.48 11.60 -4.18
C GLY A 3 0.02 11.88 -4.11
N THR A 4 0.66 12.06 -5.26
CA THR A 4 2.12 12.26 -5.36
C THR A 4 2.61 13.48 -4.57
N LYS A 5 1.84 14.58 -4.54
CA LYS A 5 2.20 15.78 -3.75
C LYS A 5 2.21 15.49 -2.25
N ALA A 6 1.24 14.73 -1.76
CA ALA A 6 1.18 14.34 -0.36
C ALA A 6 2.34 13.42 0.03
N TYR A 7 2.78 12.51 -0.86
CA TYR A 7 4.00 11.72 -0.66
C TYR A 7 5.25 12.60 -0.54
N ALA A 8 5.40 13.61 -1.40
CA ALA A 8 6.54 14.53 -1.35
C ALA A 8 6.62 15.25 0.01
N GLU A 9 5.48 15.76 0.52
CA GLU A 9 5.42 16.38 1.83
C GLU A 9 5.68 15.39 2.97
N LEU A 10 5.14 14.18 2.90
CA LEU A 10 5.40 13.12 3.87
C LEU A 10 6.90 12.81 3.98
N PHE A 11 7.57 12.60 2.85
CA PHE A 11 9.01 12.32 2.82
C PHE A 11 9.84 13.49 3.33
N ARG A 12 9.43 14.74 3.04
CA ARG A 12 10.08 15.94 3.59
C ARG A 12 10.01 15.95 5.11
N VAL A 13 8.84 15.71 5.70
CA VAL A 13 8.64 15.68 7.15
C VAL A 13 9.43 14.53 7.79
N VAL A 14 9.36 13.32 7.25
CA VAL A 14 10.09 12.15 7.75
C VAL A 14 11.60 12.42 7.76
N ARG A 15 12.15 12.96 6.66
CA ARG A 15 13.58 13.29 6.56
C ARG A 15 14.00 14.33 7.57
N ASN A 16 13.23 15.41 7.72
CA ASN A 16 13.56 16.51 8.62
C ASN A 16 13.52 16.12 10.10
N ASN A 17 12.76 15.07 10.43
CA ASN A 17 12.61 14.57 11.81
C ASN A 17 13.37 13.26 12.06
N TYR A 18 14.19 12.80 11.11
CA TYR A 18 14.96 11.55 11.23
C TYR A 18 14.09 10.32 11.57
N CYS A 19 12.88 10.27 11.02
CA CYS A 19 11.96 9.16 11.27
C CYS A 19 12.21 7.99 10.30
N GLN A 20 11.84 6.78 10.72
CA GLN A 20 11.65 5.66 9.81
C GLN A 20 10.22 5.68 9.28
N LEU A 21 10.05 5.34 8.00
CA LEU A 21 8.77 5.31 7.32
C LEU A 21 8.47 3.91 6.81
N ILE A 22 7.31 3.39 7.20
CA ILE A 22 6.73 2.15 6.67
C ILE A 22 5.43 2.52 5.98
N LEU A 23 5.22 2.04 4.76
CA LEU A 23 4.05 2.35 3.94
C LEU A 23 3.24 1.07 3.74
N ALA A 24 2.02 1.00 4.26
CA ALA A 24 1.12 -0.14 4.05
C ALA A 24 -0.07 0.23 3.16
N GLY A 25 -0.45 -0.67 2.26
CA GLY A 25 -1.52 -0.42 1.29
C GLY A 25 -1.76 -1.60 0.37
N ASP A 26 -2.80 -1.49 -0.46
CA ASP A 26 -3.13 -2.50 -1.48
C ASP A 26 -2.76 -1.98 -2.86
N GLU A 27 -1.88 -2.68 -3.57
CA GLU A 27 -1.44 -2.28 -4.92
C GLU A 27 -2.55 -2.43 -5.96
N LYS A 28 -3.53 -3.32 -5.74
CA LYS A 28 -4.64 -3.58 -6.67
C LYS A 28 -5.83 -2.66 -6.43
N GLN A 29 -5.80 -1.82 -5.39
CA GLN A 29 -6.87 -0.86 -5.13
C GLN A 29 -6.91 0.25 -6.17
N LEU A 30 -8.09 0.86 -6.33
CA LEU A 30 -8.29 1.98 -7.25
C LEU A 30 -7.24 3.06 -7.02
N ALA A 31 -6.53 3.39 -8.12
CA ALA A 31 -5.59 4.48 -8.18
C ALA A 31 -6.20 5.76 -7.60
N SER A 32 -5.35 6.63 -7.05
CA SER A 32 -5.81 7.95 -6.63
C SER A 32 -6.45 8.70 -7.82
N ILE A 33 -7.38 9.61 -7.53
CA ILE A 33 -8.00 10.48 -8.56
C ILE A 33 -6.92 11.38 -9.20
N GLU A 34 -5.87 11.74 -8.46
CA GLU A 34 -4.68 12.41 -8.99
C GLU A 34 -3.72 11.42 -9.69
N ARG A 35 -2.64 11.92 -10.34
CA ARG A 35 -1.52 11.07 -10.84
C ARG A 35 -0.99 10.18 -9.70
N GLY A 36 -1.50 8.96 -9.63
CA GLY A 36 -1.21 7.93 -8.63
C GLY A 36 -0.06 7.02 -9.06
N GLY A 37 -0.01 5.80 -8.49
CA GLY A 37 1.00 4.78 -8.83
C GLY A 37 2.30 4.87 -8.02
N MET A 38 2.51 5.93 -7.22
CA MET A 38 3.70 6.06 -6.37
C MET A 38 3.85 4.90 -5.38
N PHE A 39 2.76 4.40 -4.80
CA PHE A 39 2.83 3.30 -3.84
C PHE A 39 3.42 2.02 -4.46
N GLU A 40 2.93 1.62 -5.64
CA GLU A 40 3.44 0.47 -6.39
C GLU A 40 4.89 0.69 -6.86
N MET A 41 5.24 1.90 -7.29
CA MET A 41 6.63 2.22 -7.67
C MET A 41 7.59 2.11 -6.48
N LEU A 42 7.18 2.61 -5.31
CA LEU A 42 7.97 2.55 -4.08
C LEU A 42 8.15 1.12 -3.60
N SER A 43 7.09 0.30 -3.61
CA SER A 43 7.18 -1.09 -3.18
C SER A 43 8.10 -1.93 -4.07
N ASN A 44 8.11 -1.66 -5.38
CA ASN A 44 9.00 -2.32 -6.33
C ASN A 44 10.46 -1.87 -6.17
N ASN A 45 10.71 -0.60 -5.82
CA ASN A 45 12.06 -0.05 -5.72
C ASN A 45 12.75 -0.30 -4.38
N PHE A 46 12.00 -0.30 -3.27
CA PHE A 46 12.55 -0.43 -1.92
C PHE A 46 12.36 -1.83 -1.32
N GLY A 47 11.69 -2.73 -2.03
CA GLY A 47 11.24 -4.02 -1.51
C GLY A 47 9.95 -3.85 -0.70
N SER A 48 9.18 -4.93 -0.64
CA SER A 48 7.94 -4.98 0.13
C SER A 48 7.65 -6.40 0.59
N HIS A 49 6.79 -6.50 1.61
CA HIS A 49 6.29 -7.79 2.08
C HIS A 49 4.79 -7.89 1.87
N VAL A 50 4.34 -9.01 1.29
CA VAL A 50 2.93 -9.28 1.03
C VAL A 50 2.27 -9.91 2.26
N LEU A 51 1.12 -9.39 2.67
CA LEU A 51 0.27 -10.01 3.68
C LEU A 51 -0.68 -11.03 3.02
N ILE A 52 -0.52 -12.30 3.40
CA ILE A 52 -1.27 -13.42 2.82
C ILE A 52 -2.40 -13.95 3.72
N ASP A 53 -2.38 -13.63 5.02
CA ASP A 53 -3.34 -14.14 6.00
C ASP A 53 -4.59 -13.24 6.08
N ILE A 54 -5.73 -13.76 5.59
CA ILE A 54 -7.01 -13.06 5.63
C ILE A 54 -7.72 -13.37 6.94
N ARG A 55 -8.00 -12.32 7.73
CA ARG A 55 -8.67 -12.47 9.03
C ARG A 55 -10.11 -11.97 9.08
N ARG A 56 -10.52 -11.14 8.12
CA ARG A 56 -11.84 -10.50 8.13
C ARG A 56 -12.96 -11.45 7.71
N GLN A 57 -12.73 -12.29 6.70
CA GLN A 57 -13.70 -13.24 6.20
C GLN A 57 -13.63 -14.56 6.99
N SER A 58 -14.76 -15.06 7.50
CA SER A 58 -14.84 -16.37 8.16
C SER A 58 -15.03 -17.49 7.14
N GLU A 59 -15.90 -17.28 6.16
CA GLU A 59 -16.26 -18.26 5.13
C GLU A 59 -15.15 -18.45 4.09
N ASN A 60 -14.92 -19.70 3.69
CA ASN A 60 -13.84 -20.05 2.76
C ASN A 60 -13.99 -19.37 1.39
N TRP A 61 -15.21 -19.37 0.82
CA TRP A 61 -15.49 -18.71 -0.46
C TRP A 61 -15.22 -17.20 -0.40
N SER A 62 -15.53 -16.56 0.73
CA SER A 62 -15.29 -15.13 0.91
C SER A 62 -13.80 -14.82 1.03
N ARG A 63 -13.02 -15.72 1.67
CA ARG A 63 -11.56 -15.61 1.72
C ARG A 63 -10.96 -15.73 0.33
N GLU A 64 -11.35 -16.74 -0.45
CA GLU A 64 -10.87 -16.95 -1.83
C GLU A 64 -11.16 -15.73 -2.72
N ALA A 65 -12.39 -15.20 -2.65
CA ALA A 65 -12.76 -13.98 -3.34
C ALA A 65 -11.85 -12.80 -2.94
N ALA A 66 -11.64 -12.59 -1.64
CA ALA A 66 -10.77 -11.52 -1.15
C ALA A 66 -9.29 -11.71 -1.57
N THR A 67 -8.77 -12.94 -1.55
CA THR A 67 -7.40 -13.26 -2.01
C THR A 67 -7.22 -12.95 -3.49
N SER A 68 -8.23 -13.21 -4.32
CA SER A 68 -8.13 -12.94 -5.77
C SER A 68 -8.07 -11.43 -6.09
N LEU A 69 -8.76 -10.61 -5.30
CA LEU A 69 -8.97 -9.18 -5.57
C LEU A 69 -7.94 -8.26 -4.89
N LEU A 70 -7.42 -8.65 -3.73
CA LEU A 70 -6.58 -7.78 -2.90
C LEU A 70 -5.12 -8.23 -2.93
N ARG A 71 -4.19 -7.28 -2.87
CA ARG A 71 -2.77 -7.55 -2.60
C ARG A 71 -2.20 -6.48 -1.69
N VAL A 72 -2.28 -6.75 -0.39
CA VAL A 72 -1.79 -5.84 0.64
C VAL A 72 -0.29 -6.04 0.85
N ILE A 73 0.45 -4.95 0.80
CA ILE A 73 1.90 -4.90 1.00
C ILE A 73 2.26 -3.83 2.03
N PHE A 74 3.41 -3.98 2.67
CA PHE A 74 4.02 -2.99 3.55
C PHE A 74 5.53 -2.86 3.33
#